data_AF-A0A849BZT0-F1
#
_entry.id   AF-A0A849BZT0-F1
#
_cell.length_a   1.000
_cell.length_b   1.000
_cell.length_c   1.000
_cell.angle_alpha   90.00
_cell.angle_beta   90.00
_cell.angle_gamma   90.00
#
_symmetry.space_group_name_H-M   'P 1'
#
loop_
_entity.id
_entity.type
_entity.pdbx_description
1 polymer ?
#
loop_
_entity_poly.entity_id
_entity_poly.type
_entity_poly.pdbx_seq_one_letter_code
_entity_poly.pdbx_strand_id
1 'polypeptide(L)'
;MAVVAVLASRGGDSAQDTSSPNGTRTAATATTAPKPGPATKSGAPAGTSAAPVSRVAGIPDRAYQTLVEIDAGRWPDSADAPGTRGGDTYFNRSRALPAKDATGKTIAYQEWDVNPKRRGQGRDAERIVTGSDGSAWYTGDHYDTFTRMR
;
A
#
# COMPACT_ATOMS: atom_id res chain seq x y z
N MET A 1 -5.22 45.43 0.40
CA MET A 1 -5.52 45.65 1.83
C MET A 1 -5.27 44.33 2.53
N ALA A 2 -4.05 44.04 2.96
CA ALA A 2 -3.36 44.55 4.15
C ALA A 2 -3.38 43.45 5.23
N VAL A 3 -2.21 42.81 5.38
CA VAL A 3 -1.87 41.86 6.44
C VAL A 3 -1.85 42.62 7.76
N VAL A 4 -2.52 42.10 8.80
CA VAL A 4 -2.37 42.60 10.17
C VAL A 4 -1.67 41.54 10.99
N ALA A 5 -0.38 41.79 11.23
CA ALA A 5 0.39 41.18 12.30
C ALA A 5 0.30 42.09 13.53
N VAL A 6 0.07 41.52 14.71
CA VAL A 6 0.24 42.20 16.00
C VAL A 6 1.21 41.36 16.85
N LEU A 7 2.35 41.96 17.14
CA LEU A 7 3.31 41.59 18.17
C LEU A 7 2.79 42.04 19.55
N ALA A 8 3.15 41.30 20.62
CA ALA A 8 4.06 41.78 21.67
C ALA A 8 3.78 41.23 23.09
N SER A 9 4.63 40.27 23.48
CA SER A 9 5.51 40.30 24.66
C SER A 9 4.96 40.22 26.09
N ARG A 10 5.84 39.68 26.97
CA ARG A 10 6.04 39.86 28.44
C ARG A 10 5.19 38.98 29.40
N GLY A 11 5.71 38.30 30.43
CA GLY A 11 7.04 38.14 31.05
C GLY A 11 6.88 37.59 32.50
N GLY A 12 7.93 36.96 33.04
CA GLY A 12 8.26 36.73 34.49
C GLY A 12 7.39 35.73 35.29
N ASP A 13 7.91 34.60 35.80
CA ASP A 13 8.85 34.33 36.93
C ASP A 13 8.23 34.34 38.34
N SER A 14 8.61 33.31 39.13
CA SER A 14 8.55 33.13 40.60
C SER A 14 7.68 31.93 41.04
N ALA A 15 8.04 31.09 42.01
CA ALA A 15 9.28 30.61 42.60
C ALA A 15 8.85 29.68 43.75
N GLN A 16 9.50 28.50 43.86
CA GLN A 16 9.84 27.75 45.07
C GLN A 16 8.65 27.20 45.92
N ASP A 17 8.72 26.08 46.64
CA ASP A 17 9.76 25.54 47.52
C ASP A 17 9.22 24.15 47.98
N THR A 18 9.93 23.03 48.12
CA THR A 18 10.89 22.70 49.19
C THR A 18 11.27 21.21 49.06
N SER A 19 12.43 20.84 49.59
CA SER A 19 13.10 19.55 49.42
C SER A 19 12.94 18.59 50.61
N SER A 20 12.75 17.28 50.32
CA SER A 20 13.40 16.05 50.90
C SER A 20 13.47 15.82 52.44
N PRO A 21 13.84 14.63 53.02
CA PRO A 21 14.55 13.48 52.41
C PRO A 21 14.22 12.03 52.91
N ASN A 22 14.88 11.09 52.23
CA ASN A 22 15.52 9.85 52.69
C ASN A 22 14.72 8.54 52.90
N GLY A 23 15.26 7.47 52.29
CA GLY A 23 14.84 6.09 52.45
C GLY A 23 15.67 5.15 51.58
N THR A 24 16.94 4.94 51.93
CA THR A 24 17.83 3.96 51.30
C THR A 24 17.41 2.53 51.67
N ARG A 25 17.23 1.63 50.70
CA ARG A 25 17.59 0.21 50.84
C ARG A 25 17.78 -0.52 49.50
N THR A 26 18.69 -1.47 49.59
CA THR A 26 19.50 -2.18 48.60
C THR A 26 18.76 -3.17 47.70
N ALA A 27 19.41 -3.45 46.57
CA ALA A 27 19.13 -4.39 45.48
C ALA A 27 18.48 -5.75 45.80
N ALA A 28 17.68 -6.23 44.85
CA ALA A 28 17.55 -7.64 44.52
C ALA A 28 17.31 -7.81 43.00
N THR A 29 18.26 -8.45 42.34
CA THR A 29 18.16 -9.01 40.98
C THR A 29 17.22 -10.21 40.96
N ALA A 30 16.28 -10.25 40.02
CA ALA A 30 15.60 -11.47 39.61
C ALA A 30 15.33 -11.45 38.10
N THR A 31 16.07 -12.30 37.39
CA THR A 31 15.85 -12.73 36.01
C THR A 31 14.57 -13.56 35.92
N THR A 32 13.66 -13.22 35.01
CA THR A 32 12.63 -14.15 34.53
C THR A 32 12.39 -13.96 33.03
N ALA A 33 12.40 -15.09 32.32
CA ALA A 33 12.44 -15.29 30.89
C ALA A 33 11.25 -14.71 30.07
N PRO A 34 11.44 -14.49 28.75
CA PRO A 34 10.37 -14.03 27.88
C PRO A 34 9.35 -15.15 27.62
N LYS A 35 8.07 -14.83 27.85
CA LYS A 35 6.92 -15.64 27.49
C LYS A 35 6.72 -15.61 25.97
N PRO A 36 6.63 -16.76 25.26
CA PRO A 36 6.23 -16.78 23.85
C PRO A 36 4.75 -16.43 23.75
N GLY A 37 4.43 -15.28 23.16
CA GLY A 37 3.07 -14.94 22.74
C GLY A 37 2.72 -15.69 21.45
N PRO A 38 1.50 -16.23 21.31
CA PRO A 38 1.11 -16.98 20.12
C PRO A 38 0.89 -16.06 18.91
N ALA A 39 1.29 -16.58 17.75
CA ALA A 39 1.24 -16.01 16.41
C ALA A 39 0.01 -15.13 16.11
N THR A 40 0.27 -13.91 15.62
CA THR A 40 -0.72 -13.18 14.82
C THR A 40 -0.86 -13.87 13.47
N LYS A 41 -1.99 -14.56 13.33
CA LYS A 41 -2.44 -15.19 12.09
C LYS A 41 -2.52 -14.12 10.99
N SER A 42 -1.61 -14.18 10.03
CA SER A 42 -1.81 -13.56 8.73
C SER A 42 -2.98 -14.30 8.08
N GLY A 43 -4.17 -13.70 8.14
CA GLY A 43 -5.36 -14.22 7.48
C GLY A 43 -5.28 -13.97 5.99
N ALA A 44 -4.49 -14.78 5.28
CA ALA A 44 -4.63 -14.92 3.84
C ALA A 44 -5.90 -15.74 3.57
N PRO A 45 -6.86 -15.27 2.76
CA PRO A 45 -7.87 -16.17 2.25
C PRO A 45 -7.17 -17.21 1.37
N ALA A 46 -7.47 -18.48 1.62
CA ALA A 46 -6.96 -19.61 0.85
C ALA A 46 -7.49 -19.51 -0.59
N GLY A 47 -6.65 -19.02 -1.50
CA GLY A 47 -6.91 -19.06 -2.93
C GLY A 47 -6.63 -20.45 -3.48
N THR A 48 -7.66 -21.08 -4.07
CA THR A 48 -7.53 -22.29 -4.87
C THR A 48 -6.41 -22.12 -5.90
N SER A 49 -5.48 -23.08 -5.91
CA SER A 49 -4.26 -23.09 -6.71
C SER A 49 -4.55 -23.01 -8.21
N ALA A 50 -4.47 -21.81 -8.78
CA ALA A 50 -4.30 -21.62 -10.23
C ALA A 50 -2.90 -22.13 -10.62
N ALA A 51 -2.77 -22.72 -11.83
CA ALA A 51 -1.53 -23.26 -12.37
C ALA A 51 -0.34 -22.27 -12.24
N PRO A 52 0.91 -22.75 -12.06
CA PRO A 52 2.04 -21.87 -11.79
C PRO A 52 2.41 -21.07 -13.03
N VAL A 53 1.82 -19.89 -13.21
CA VAL A 53 2.45 -18.84 -13.99
C VAL A 53 3.75 -18.48 -13.28
N SER A 54 4.88 -18.61 -13.97
CA SER A 54 6.18 -18.27 -13.39
C SER A 54 6.13 -16.85 -12.86
N ARG A 55 6.36 -16.70 -11.55
CA ARG A 55 6.35 -15.40 -10.88
C ARG A 55 7.58 -14.61 -11.30
N VAL A 56 7.38 -13.35 -11.67
CA VAL A 56 8.47 -12.42 -11.99
C VAL A 56 8.96 -11.81 -10.68
N ALA A 57 10.28 -11.79 -10.49
CA ALA A 57 10.89 -11.18 -9.32
C ALA A 57 10.49 -9.70 -9.19
N GLY A 58 10.21 -9.26 -7.97
CA GLY A 58 9.77 -7.89 -7.69
C GLY A 58 8.26 -7.66 -7.78
N ILE A 59 7.50 -8.63 -8.30
CA ILE A 59 6.03 -8.58 -8.28
C ILE A 59 5.51 -9.41 -7.10
N PRO A 60 4.74 -8.83 -6.17
CA PRO A 60 4.22 -9.59 -5.03
C PRO A 60 3.13 -10.58 -5.47
N ASP A 61 3.06 -11.74 -4.81
CA ASP A 61 2.09 -12.80 -5.15
C ASP A 61 0.64 -12.32 -5.15
N ARG A 62 0.30 -11.38 -4.27
CA ARG A 62 -1.04 -10.77 -4.22
C ARG A 62 -1.42 -10.06 -5.51
N ALA A 63 -0.48 -9.44 -6.22
CA ALA A 63 -0.77 -8.79 -7.50
C ALA A 63 -1.21 -9.82 -8.54
N TYR A 64 -0.65 -11.02 -8.51
CA TYR A 64 -1.12 -12.09 -9.37
C TYR A 64 -2.48 -12.67 -8.95
N GLN A 65 -2.78 -12.73 -7.65
CA GLN A 65 -4.12 -13.09 -7.18
C GLN A 65 -5.14 -12.08 -7.71
N THR A 66 -4.85 -10.78 -7.58
CA THR A 66 -5.70 -9.73 -8.15
C THR A 66 -5.80 -9.84 -9.67
N LEU A 67 -4.72 -10.15 -10.37
CA LEU A 67 -4.75 -10.36 -11.82
C LEU A 67 -5.70 -11.50 -12.23
N VAL A 68 -5.75 -12.59 -11.46
CA VAL A 68 -6.71 -13.69 -11.71
C VAL A 68 -8.15 -13.21 -11.54
N GLU A 69 -8.43 -12.38 -10.53
CA GLU A 69 -9.77 -11.80 -10.31
C GLU A 69 -10.14 -10.78 -11.40
N ILE A 70 -9.16 -10.00 -11.88
CA ILE A 70 -9.33 -9.08 -13.03
C ILE A 70 -9.65 -9.87 -14.30
N ASP A 71 -8.88 -10.92 -14.60
CA ASP A 71 -9.08 -11.76 -15.79
C ASP A 71 -10.44 -12.49 -15.75
N ALA A 72 -10.94 -12.79 -14.55
CA ALA A 72 -12.26 -13.36 -14.35
C ALA A 72 -13.40 -12.33 -14.36
N GLY A 73 -13.10 -11.04 -14.50
CA GLY A 73 -14.07 -9.94 -14.48
C GLY A 73 -14.73 -9.73 -13.11
N ARG A 74 -14.12 -10.23 -12.03
CA ARG A 74 -14.66 -10.13 -10.65
C ARG A 74 -14.04 -9.00 -9.85
N TRP A 75 -12.90 -8.47 -10.26
CA TRP A 75 -12.28 -7.31 -9.61
C TRP A 75 -12.84 -6.01 -10.21
N PRO A 76 -13.08 -4.92 -9.43
CA PRO A 76 -12.80 -4.75 -8.00
C PRO A 76 -13.87 -5.26 -7.04
N ASP A 77 -15.01 -5.76 -7.51
CA ASP A 77 -16.16 -6.12 -6.65
C ASP A 77 -15.81 -7.24 -5.64
N SER A 78 -15.03 -8.24 -6.08
CA SER A 78 -14.51 -9.33 -5.23
C SER A 78 -13.58 -8.85 -4.10
N ALA A 79 -13.12 -7.59 -4.12
CA ALA A 79 -12.35 -7.01 -3.03
C ALA A 79 -13.20 -6.79 -1.76
N ASP A 80 -14.54 -6.72 -1.89
CA ASP A 80 -15.49 -6.39 -0.81
C ASP A 80 -15.05 -5.17 0.03
N ALA A 81 -14.48 -4.17 -0.66
CA ALA A 81 -13.86 -3.01 -0.03
C ALA A 81 -14.27 -1.74 -0.77
N PRO A 82 -15.30 -1.02 -0.26
CA PRO A 82 -15.79 0.20 -0.89
C PRO A 82 -14.70 1.23 -1.18
N GLY A 83 -14.62 1.66 -2.43
CA GLY A 83 -13.64 2.63 -2.92
C GLY A 83 -12.35 2.02 -3.48
N THR A 84 -12.21 0.69 -3.50
CA THR A 84 -11.30 0.00 -4.43
C THR A 84 -11.78 0.27 -5.85
N ARG A 85 -10.86 0.52 -6.80
CA ARG A 85 -11.22 0.84 -8.18
C ARG A 85 -10.48 -0.04 -9.18
N GLY A 86 -11.09 -0.19 -10.35
CA GLY A 86 -10.48 -0.81 -11.50
C GLY A 86 -11.37 -0.74 -12.73
N GLY A 87 -10.79 -0.96 -13.90
CA GLY A 87 -11.46 -0.87 -15.20
C GLY A 87 -11.47 0.54 -15.80
N ASP A 88 -10.94 1.53 -15.08
CA ASP A 88 -10.75 2.89 -15.60
C ASP A 88 -9.69 2.89 -16.71
N THR A 89 -9.82 3.82 -17.67
CA THR A 89 -8.85 3.95 -18.77
C THR A 89 -7.50 4.46 -18.27
N TYR A 90 -6.43 3.72 -18.56
CA TYR A 90 -5.06 4.19 -18.40
C TYR A 90 -4.55 4.80 -19.72
N PHE A 91 -4.31 6.11 -19.72
CA PHE A 91 -3.96 6.85 -20.94
C PHE A 91 -2.50 6.67 -21.41
N ASN A 92 -1.64 6.01 -20.63
CA ASN A 92 -0.22 5.82 -20.96
C ASN A 92 0.49 7.14 -21.37
N ARG A 93 0.25 8.24 -20.63
CA ARG A 93 0.73 9.58 -20.98
C ARG A 93 2.25 9.70 -20.95
N SER A 94 2.90 9.00 -20.02
CA SER A 94 4.36 8.90 -19.91
C SER A 94 4.97 8.05 -21.03
N ARG A 95 4.15 7.32 -21.80
CA ARG A 95 4.59 6.36 -22.83
C ARG A 95 5.52 5.28 -22.28
N ALA A 96 5.37 4.95 -21.00
CA ALA A 96 6.14 3.91 -20.34
C ALA A 96 5.78 2.49 -20.85
N LEU A 97 4.55 2.32 -21.34
CA LEU A 97 4.08 1.08 -21.96
C LEU A 97 4.07 1.18 -23.49
N PRO A 98 4.15 0.06 -24.23
CA PRO A 98 4.01 0.05 -25.68
C PRO A 98 2.71 0.74 -26.16
N ALA A 99 2.77 1.54 -27.22
CA ALA A 99 1.56 2.17 -27.77
C ALA A 99 0.78 1.26 -28.73
N LYS A 100 1.47 0.24 -29.28
CA LYS A 100 0.96 -0.65 -30.33
C LYS A 100 1.33 -2.09 -30.04
N ASP A 101 0.46 -3.00 -30.43
CA ASP A 101 0.70 -4.44 -30.36
C ASP A 101 1.63 -4.91 -31.50
N ALA A 102 1.91 -6.21 -31.52
CA ALA A 102 2.77 -6.83 -32.53
C ALA A 102 2.25 -6.69 -33.97
N THR A 103 0.95 -6.43 -34.14
CA THR A 103 0.31 -6.21 -35.45
C THR A 103 0.26 -4.73 -35.85
N GLY A 104 0.69 -3.83 -34.97
CA GLY A 104 0.68 -2.38 -35.18
C GLY A 104 -0.64 -1.70 -34.79
N LYS A 105 -1.59 -2.41 -34.17
CA LYS A 105 -2.84 -1.84 -33.67
C LYS A 105 -2.60 -1.14 -32.32
N THR A 106 -3.27 -0.01 -32.10
CA THR A 106 -3.19 0.73 -30.83
C THR A 106 -3.68 -0.13 -29.67
N ILE A 107 -2.90 -0.17 -28.58
CA ILE A 107 -3.28 -0.86 -27.35
C ILE A 107 -4.10 0.09 -26.48
N ALA A 108 -5.30 -0.34 -26.09
CA ALA A 108 -6.09 0.32 -25.06
C ALA A 108 -5.73 -0.29 -23.70
N TYR A 109 -5.49 0.55 -22.71
CA TYR A 109 -5.10 0.12 -21.37
C TYR A 109 -6.17 0.45 -20.34
N GLN A 110 -6.33 -0.45 -19.37
CA GLN A 110 -7.14 -0.25 -18.17
C GLN A 110 -6.25 -0.35 -16.93
N GLU A 111 -6.56 0.43 -15.90
CA GLU A 111 -5.89 0.38 -14.59
C GLU A 111 -6.75 -0.29 -13.52
N TRP A 112 -6.09 -0.93 -12.57
CA TRP A 112 -6.70 -1.67 -11.49
C TRP A 112 -5.91 -1.47 -10.19
N ASP A 113 -6.60 -1.22 -9.07
CA ASP A 113 -5.99 -1.38 -7.75
C ASP A 113 -5.48 -2.80 -7.58
N VAL A 114 -4.32 -2.95 -6.95
CA VAL A 114 -3.81 -4.26 -6.55
C VAL A 114 -4.47 -4.72 -5.26
N ASN A 115 -4.54 -3.84 -4.26
CA ASN A 115 -5.04 -4.20 -2.93
C ASN A 115 -6.44 -3.61 -2.68
N PRO A 116 -7.28 -4.29 -1.87
CA PRO A 116 -8.50 -3.70 -1.37
C PRO A 116 -8.22 -2.41 -0.60
N LYS A 117 -8.99 -1.36 -0.87
CA LYS A 117 -8.85 -0.07 -0.18
C LYS A 117 -9.14 -0.24 1.32
N ARG A 118 -8.24 0.28 2.15
CA ARG A 118 -8.40 0.29 3.61
C ARG A 118 -9.34 1.43 4.05
N ARG A 119 -10.27 1.12 4.96
CA ARG A 119 -11.20 2.12 5.50
C ARG A 119 -10.46 3.26 6.18
N GLY A 120 -10.86 4.50 5.88
CA GLY A 120 -10.23 5.71 6.42
C GLY A 120 -8.86 6.04 5.83
N GLN A 121 -8.40 5.31 4.80
CA GLN A 121 -7.13 5.56 4.10
C GLN A 121 -7.38 5.85 2.62
N GLY A 122 -6.40 6.50 1.99
CA GLY A 122 -6.32 6.57 0.53
C GLY A 122 -6.09 5.20 -0.10
N ARG A 123 -6.24 5.12 -1.42
CA ARG A 123 -5.70 4.00 -2.20
C ARG A 123 -4.17 4.02 -2.06
N ASP A 124 -3.55 2.85 -2.07
CA ASP A 124 -2.08 2.76 -2.08
C ASP A 124 -1.52 3.10 -3.48
N ALA A 125 -0.22 2.89 -3.69
CA ALA A 125 0.48 3.15 -4.94
C ALA A 125 0.42 1.99 -5.94
N GLU A 126 0.00 0.79 -5.53
CA GLU A 126 0.16 -0.42 -6.34
C GLU A 126 -0.95 -0.54 -7.38
N ARG A 127 -0.57 -0.75 -8.64
CA ARG A 127 -1.52 -0.91 -9.74
C ARG A 127 -1.14 -2.06 -10.65
N ILE A 128 -2.16 -2.66 -11.25
CA ILE A 128 -2.04 -3.48 -12.44
C ILE A 128 -2.60 -2.68 -13.61
N VAL A 129 -1.93 -2.74 -14.75
CA VAL A 129 -2.40 -2.18 -16.01
C VAL A 129 -2.55 -3.32 -17.02
N THR A 130 -3.77 -3.53 -17.53
CA THR A 130 -4.05 -4.56 -18.55
C THR A 130 -4.22 -3.92 -19.92
N GLY A 131 -3.61 -4.51 -20.94
CA GLY A 131 -3.71 -4.08 -22.33
C GLY A 131 -4.73 -4.89 -23.11
N SER A 132 -5.35 -4.26 -24.12
CA SER A 132 -6.25 -4.92 -25.06
C SER A 132 -5.57 -5.99 -25.92
N ASP A 133 -4.24 -6.02 -25.93
CA ASP A 133 -3.40 -7.06 -26.54
C ASP A 133 -3.21 -8.30 -25.64
N GLY A 134 -3.80 -8.29 -24.43
CA GLY A 134 -3.67 -9.35 -23.43
C GLY A 134 -2.48 -9.17 -22.47
N SER A 135 -1.65 -8.14 -22.67
CA SER A 135 -0.54 -7.83 -21.77
C SER A 135 -1.01 -7.39 -20.39
N ALA A 136 -0.20 -7.64 -19.36
CA ALA A 136 -0.43 -7.10 -18.03
C ALA A 136 0.88 -6.61 -17.41
N TRP A 137 0.81 -5.47 -16.74
CA TRP A 137 1.96 -4.77 -16.16
C TRP A 137 1.67 -4.41 -14.72
N TYR A 138 2.64 -4.62 -13.84
CA TYR A 138 2.57 -4.23 -12.43
C TYR A 138 3.42 -2.98 -12.20
N THR A 139 2.91 -2.06 -11.40
CA THR A 139 3.65 -0.94 -10.82
C THR A 139 3.46 -0.96 -9.31
N GLY A 140 4.57 -0.84 -8.57
CA GLY A 140 4.56 -0.70 -7.11
C GLY A 140 4.69 0.74 -6.63
N ASP A 141 4.87 1.67 -7.57
CA ASP A 141 5.32 3.04 -7.37
C ASP A 141 4.43 4.04 -8.12
N HIS A 142 3.15 3.71 -8.30
CA HIS A 142 2.15 4.59 -8.88
C HIS A 142 2.53 5.12 -10.28
N TYR A 143 2.81 4.19 -11.18
CA TYR A 143 3.10 4.38 -12.62
C TYR A 143 4.49 4.93 -12.96
N ASP A 144 5.41 5.02 -11.99
CA ASP A 144 6.80 5.45 -12.24
C ASP A 144 7.60 4.35 -12.95
N THR A 145 7.47 3.10 -12.51
CA THR A 145 8.08 1.94 -13.16
C THR A 145 7.09 0.81 -13.38
N PHE A 146 7.36 -0.02 -14.39
CA PHE A 146 6.52 -1.15 -14.74
C PHE A 146 7.33 -2.42 -14.88
N THR A 147 6.79 -3.51 -14.33
CA THR A 147 7.29 -4.86 -14.55
C THR A 147 6.21 -5.67 -15.28
N ARG A 148 6.59 -6.29 -16.40
CA ARG A 148 5.65 -7.10 -17.20
C ARG A 148 5.30 -8.38 -16.46
N MET A 149 4.00 -8.66 -16.33
CA MET A 149 3.47 -9.89 -15.74
C MET A 149 3.26 -10.99 -16.80
N ARG A 150 2.83 -10.59 -18.01
CA ARG A 150 2.66 -11.45 -19.19
C ARG A 150 2.64 -10.62 -20.49
#